data_AF-A0A846SCX9-F1
#
_entry.id   AF-A0A846SCX9-F1
#
_cell.length_a   1.000
_cell.length_b   1.000
_cell.length_c   1.000
_cell.angle_alpha   90.00
_cell.angle_beta   90.00
_cell.angle_gamma   90.00
#
_symmetry.space_group_name_H-M   'P 1'
#
loop_
_entity.id
_entity.type
_entity.pdbx_description
1 polymer ?
#
loop_
_entity_poly.entity_id
_entity_poly.type
_entity_poly.pdbx_seq_one_letter_code
_entity_poly.pdbx_strand_id
1 'polypeptide(L)' 'MEVDHIVPFSWTGDDSFVNLQTLCRPCNRRKGNRYQG' A
#
# COMPACT_ATOMS: atom_id res chain seq x y z
N MET A 1 2.71 5.67 -11.88
CA MET A 1 2.28 5.79 -10.48
C MET A 1 1.21 4.75 -10.23
N GLU A 2 1.16 4.17 -9.03
CA GLU A 2 0.17 3.17 -8.59
C GLU A 2 -0.35 3.58 -7.21
N VAL A 3 -1.60 3.21 -6.92
CA VAL A 3 -2.17 3.34 -5.57
C VAL A 3 -1.83 2.07 -4.81
N ASP A 4 -1.32 2.22 -3.59
CA ASP A 4 -0.93 1.13 -2.70
C ASP A 4 -1.46 1.39 -1.29
N HIS A 5 -1.72 0.32 -0.54
CA HIS A 5 -2.20 0.41 0.84
C HIS A 5 -1.04 0.50 1.83
N ILE A 6 -0.98 1.53 2.67
CA ILE A 6 0.06 1.73 3.71
C ILE A 6 0.16 0.50 4.62
N VAL A 7 -0.98 0.07 5.16
CA VAL A 7 -1.19 -1.24 5.78
C VAL A 7 -1.76 -2.18 4.72
N PRO A 8 -1.16 -3.36 4.48
CA PRO A 8 -1.62 -4.22 3.41
C PRO A 8 -3.09 -4.62 3.57
N PHE A 9 -3.86 -4.46 2.50
CA PHE A 9 -5.29 -4.80 2.48
C PHE A 9 -5.55 -6.24 2.94
N SER A 10 -4.64 -7.17 2.67
CA SER A 10 -4.78 -8.57 3.11
C SER A 10 -4.81 -8.77 4.63
N TRP A 11 -4.38 -7.77 5.42
CA TRP A 11 -4.34 -7.85 6.88
C TRP A 11 -5.60 -7.29 7.54
N THR A 12 -6.13 -6.18 7.02
CA THR A 12 -7.21 -5.43 7.66
C THR A 12 -8.45 -5.27 6.79
N GLY A 13 -8.33 -5.42 5.47
CA GLY A 13 -9.38 -5.07 4.51
C GLY A 13 -9.65 -3.57 4.42
N ASP A 14 -8.74 -2.72 4.93
CA ASP A 14 -8.95 -1.27 4.98
C ASP A 14 -8.62 -0.61 3.63
N ASP A 15 -9.66 -0.11 2.96
CA ASP A 15 -9.58 0.64 1.68
C ASP A 15 -9.92 2.13 1.86
N SER A 16 -9.83 2.64 3.09
CA SER A 16 -10.06 4.06 3.36
C SER A 16 -8.95 4.92 2.75
N PHE A 17 -9.28 6.15 2.32
CA PHE A 17 -8.31 7.07 1.74
C PHE A 17 -7.09 7.35 2.64
N VAL A 18 -7.24 7.22 3.96
CA VAL A 18 -6.13 7.39 4.91
C VAL A 18 -5.12 6.24 4.87
N ASN A 19 -5.53 5.07 4.37
CA ASN A 19 -4.67 3.92 4.15
C ASN A 19 -4.12 3.85 2.72
N LEU A 20 -4.46 4.79 1.83
CA LEU A 20 -3.98 4.80 0.44
C LEU A 20 -2.83 5.78 0.26
N GLN A 21 -1.78 5.35 -0.44
CA GLN A 21 -0.64 6.17 -0.83
C GLN A 21 -0.32 5.99 -2.32
N THR A 22 0.33 7.00 -2.91
CA THR A 22 0.81 6.90 -4.29
C THR A 22 2.26 6.45 -4.32
N LEU A 23 2.52 5.32 -4.98
CA LEU A 23 3.86 4.78 -5.14
C LEU A 23 4.28 4.68 -6.61
N CYS A 24 5.59 4.72 -6.82
CA CYS A 24 6.15 4.34 -8.11
C CYS A 24 6.01 2.82 -8.32
N ARG A 25 5.89 2.35 -9.56
CA ARG A 25 5.79 0.90 -9.88
C ARG A 25 6.86 0.03 -9.20
N PRO A 26 8.17 0.36 -9.30
CA PRO A 26 9.20 -0.45 -8.64
C PRO A 26 9.17 -0.30 -7.11
N CYS A 27 8.67 0.81 -6.57
CA CYS A 27 8.47 1.01 -5.14
C CYS A 27 7.39 0.08 -4.61
N ASN A 28 6.23 0.04 -5.29
CA ASN A 28 5.09 -0.80 -4.94
C ASN A 28 5.47 -2.29 -4.97
N ARG A 29 6.10 -2.74 -6.06
CA ARG A 29 6.61 -4.12 -6.18
C ARG A 29 7.61 -4.49 -5.10
N ARG A 30 8.49 -3.55 -4.71
CA ARG A 30 9.45 -3.79 -3.64
C ARG A 30 8.76 -3.90 -2.29
N LYS A 31 7.75 -3.07 -2.00
CA LYS A 31 6.99 -3.09 -0.74
C LYS A 31 6.27 -4.42 -0.54
N GLY A 32 5.46 -4.84 -1.52
CA GLY A 32 4.68 -6.08 -1.42
C GLY A 32 3.73 -6.08 -0.21
N ASN A 33 3.63 -7.22 0.48
CA ASN A 33 2.75 -7.39 1.65
C ASN A 33 3.41 -6.94 2.97
N ARG A 34 4.09 -5.79 2.97
CA ARG A 34 4.74 -5.22 4.16
C ARG A 34 4.11 -3.89 4.52
N TYR A 35 4.01 -3.63 5.83
CA TYR A 35 3.63 -2.33 6.37
C TYR A 35 4.74 -1.29 6.13
N GLN A 36 4.35 -0.06 5.78
CA GLN A 36 5.26 1.06 5.61
C GLN A 36 4.89 2.15 6.61
N GLY A 37 5.47 2.05 7.82
CA GLY A 37 5.43 3.08 8.86
C GLY A 37 6.81 3.64 9.14
#